data_AF-A0A925U5H9-F1
#
_entry.id   AF-A0A925U5H9-F1
#
_cell.length_a   1.000
_cell.length_b   1.000
_cell.length_c   1.000
_cell.angle_alpha   90.00
_cell.angle_beta   90.00
_cell.angle_gamma   90.00
#
_symmetry.space_group_name_H-M   'P 1'
#
loop_
_entity.id
_entity.type
_entity.pdbx_description
1 polymer ?
#
loop_
_entity_poly.entity_id
_entity_poly.type
_entity_poly.pdbx_seq_one_letter_code
_entity_poly.pdbx_strand_id
1 'polypeptide(L)'
;MKLKSLILLAALIIGGGCSCDCEDYPNYYDVTGINADTHILAKRLGNQTESEYLLAINEKVDYDKLIIRLKPSMTYYGERRKSRGFSFVNSAYACKCSEGYPGWMGSKEQLSEIKIYSDTAFNPGGHSSDLLNQYFEIADMTGDTYDKFFDIDALLATKPLISLSIRLRLKAKPTGSLNHKFTIHYKLTNGEFYTATTQEIIFN
;
A
#
# COMPACT_ATOMS: atom_id res chain seq x y z
N MET A 1 -59.19 43.70 -3.02
CA MET A 1 -58.95 42.30 -2.65
C MET A 1 -57.87 41.70 -3.53
N LYS A 2 -56.65 41.60 -2.99
CA LYS A 2 -55.47 41.01 -3.63
C LYS A 2 -55.41 39.51 -3.27
N LEU A 3 -55.95 38.65 -4.13
CA LEU A 3 -55.98 37.18 -3.89
C LEU A 3 -55.32 36.38 -5.02
N LYS A 4 -54.48 37.00 -5.85
CA LYS A 4 -53.74 36.31 -6.92
C LYS A 4 -52.22 36.27 -6.69
N SER A 5 -51.73 36.99 -5.70
CA SER A 5 -50.28 37.11 -5.43
C SER A 5 -49.75 36.14 -4.36
N LEU A 6 -50.60 35.30 -3.77
CA LEU A 6 -50.20 34.39 -2.68
C LEU A 6 -49.96 32.93 -3.11
N ILE A 7 -50.34 32.54 -4.34
CA ILE A 7 -50.26 31.13 -4.76
C ILE A 7 -48.89 30.81 -5.41
N LEU A 8 -48.18 31.79 -5.99
CA LEU A 8 -46.85 31.55 -6.56
C LEU A 8 -45.72 31.46 -5.51
N LEU A 9 -45.93 31.96 -4.30
CA LEU A 9 -44.91 31.91 -3.24
C LEU A 9 -44.92 30.58 -2.46
N ALA A 10 -46.00 29.80 -2.55
CA ALA A 10 -46.13 28.52 -1.87
C ALA A 10 -45.50 27.34 -2.64
N ALA A 11 -45.20 27.51 -3.94
CA ALA A 11 -44.59 26.46 -4.78
C ALA A 11 -43.06 26.39 -4.68
N LEU A 12 -42.41 27.32 -3.97
CA LEU A 12 -40.95 27.38 -3.83
C LEU A 12 -40.40 26.75 -2.54
N ILE A 13 -41.27 26.22 -1.67
CA ILE A 13 -40.89 25.65 -0.36
C ILE A 13 -41.23 24.16 -0.27
N ILE A 14 -41.41 23.47 -1.41
CA ILE A 14 -41.46 22.00 -1.42
C ILE A 14 -40.05 21.49 -1.68
N GLY A 15 -39.34 21.32 -0.57
CA GLY A 15 -38.29 20.34 -0.32
C GLY A 15 -37.63 19.70 -1.54
N GLY A 16 -36.79 20.45 -2.23
CA GLY A 16 -35.67 19.86 -2.97
C GLY A 16 -34.58 19.50 -1.96
N GLY A 17 -34.80 18.44 -1.17
CA GLY A 17 -33.71 17.80 -0.44
C GLY A 17 -32.68 17.41 -1.50
N CYS A 18 -31.51 18.04 -1.47
CA CYS A 18 -30.37 17.58 -2.27
C CYS A 18 -30.02 16.17 -1.79
N SER A 19 -30.54 15.15 -2.47
CA SER A 19 -29.87 13.86 -2.49
C SER A 19 -28.61 14.07 -3.32
N CYS A 20 -27.48 14.37 -2.67
CA CYS A 20 -26.20 14.16 -3.32
C CYS A 20 -26.13 12.65 -3.59
N ASP A 21 -26.47 12.22 -4.80
CA ASP A 21 -26.09 10.91 -5.32
C ASP A 21 -24.57 10.96 -5.49
N CYS A 22 -23.85 10.72 -4.40
CA CYS A 22 -22.43 10.45 -4.47
C CYS A 22 -22.29 9.17 -5.30
N GLU A 23 -21.56 9.25 -6.42
CA GLU A 23 -21.24 8.07 -7.22
C GLU A 23 -20.63 7.01 -6.29
N ASP A 24 -21.05 5.75 -6.43
CA ASP A 24 -20.50 4.63 -5.66
C ASP A 24 -18.98 4.56 -5.92
N TYR A 25 -18.17 4.95 -4.94
CA TYR A 25 -16.72 4.78 -5.03
C TYR A 25 -16.39 3.28 -5.04
N PRO A 26 -15.36 2.84 -5.79
CA PRO A 26 -14.84 1.49 -5.68
C PRO A 26 -14.55 1.18 -4.21
N ASN A 27 -15.21 0.19 -3.64
CA ASN A 27 -14.97 -0.18 -2.23
C ASN A 27 -13.65 -0.93 -2.06
N TYR A 28 -13.22 -1.65 -3.10
CA TYR A 28 -12.03 -2.50 -3.10
C TYR A 28 -11.03 -2.05 -4.16
N TYR A 29 -9.79 -2.49 -4.03
CA TYR A 29 -8.76 -2.36 -5.05
C TYR A 29 -8.20 -3.72 -5.44
N ASP A 30 -7.72 -3.82 -6.67
CA ASP A 30 -6.94 -4.95 -7.15
C ASP A 30 -5.47 -4.54 -7.24
N VAL A 31 -4.58 -5.47 -6.96
CA VAL A 31 -3.14 -5.26 -7.14
C VAL A 31 -2.78 -5.49 -8.60
N THR A 32 -1.99 -4.60 -9.17
CA THR A 32 -1.55 -4.68 -10.57
C THR A 32 -0.04 -4.75 -10.72
N GLY A 33 0.70 -4.59 -9.62
CA GLY A 33 2.16 -4.62 -9.61
C GLY A 33 2.71 -4.46 -8.21
N ILE A 34 4.03 -4.54 -8.10
CA ILE A 34 4.73 -4.27 -6.85
C ILE A 34 6.06 -3.56 -7.14
N ASN A 35 6.40 -2.59 -6.31
CA ASN A 35 7.68 -1.88 -6.36
C ASN A 35 8.44 -2.09 -5.05
N ALA A 36 9.76 -2.11 -5.12
CA ALA A 36 10.65 -2.21 -3.97
C ALA A 36 11.52 -0.97 -3.86
N ASP A 37 11.36 -0.22 -2.78
CA ASP A 37 12.20 0.92 -2.43
C ASP A 37 13.11 0.54 -1.25
N THR A 38 14.38 0.91 -1.32
CA THR A 38 15.33 0.69 -0.22
C THR A 38 15.44 1.95 0.62
N HIS A 39 15.33 1.77 1.93
CA HIS A 39 15.39 2.82 2.93
C HIS A 39 16.44 2.50 3.99
N ILE A 40 16.97 3.55 4.61
CA ILE A 40 17.80 3.46 5.81
C ILE A 40 16.98 3.94 7.00
N LEU A 41 17.02 3.15 8.07
CA LEU A 41 16.50 3.51 9.37
C LEU A 41 17.48 4.45 10.08
N ALA A 42 17.07 5.70 10.27
CA ALA A 42 17.84 6.67 11.03
C ALA A 42 17.57 6.49 12.52
N LYS A 43 18.64 6.32 13.30
CA LYS A 43 18.54 6.14 14.74
C LYS A 43 18.02 7.42 15.41
N ARG A 44 17.10 7.22 16.37
CA ARG A 44 16.43 8.23 17.19
C ARG A 44 17.40 9.19 17.90
N LEU A 45 17.19 10.50 17.75
CA LEU A 45 17.71 11.53 18.66
C LEU A 45 16.56 11.99 19.57
N GLY A 46 16.53 11.51 20.82
CA GLY A 46 15.56 11.96 21.83
C GLY A 46 14.17 11.31 21.70
N ASN A 47 13.09 12.10 21.73
CA ASN A 47 11.72 11.59 21.89
C ASN A 47 10.95 11.30 20.59
N GLN A 48 11.54 11.48 19.40
CA GLN A 48 10.85 11.28 18.13
C GLN A 48 10.84 9.82 17.63
N THR A 49 9.83 9.46 16.85
CA THR A 49 9.69 8.17 16.16
C THR A 49 10.86 7.93 15.20
N GLU A 50 11.25 6.68 15.00
CA GLU A 50 12.26 6.30 14.01
C GLU A 50 11.88 6.86 12.62
N SER A 51 12.82 7.48 11.94
CA SER A 51 12.61 8.00 10.58
C SER A 51 13.31 7.12 9.56
N GLU A 52 12.68 6.98 8.40
CA GLU A 52 13.23 6.28 7.26
C GLU A 52 13.47 7.26 6.12
N TYR A 53 14.63 7.19 5.50
CA TYR A 53 14.94 7.95 4.29
C TYR A 53 15.36 7.00 3.18
N LEU A 54 15.18 7.41 1.93
CA LEU A 54 15.57 6.59 0.77
C LEU A 54 17.10 6.43 0.76
N LEU A 55 17.56 5.19 0.58
CA LEU A 55 18.97 4.87 0.39
C LEU A 55 19.46 5.51 -0.91
N ALA A 56 20.50 6.35 -0.84
CA ALA A 56 21.08 6.93 -2.04
C ALA A 56 21.88 5.90 -2.85
N ILE A 57 22.05 6.18 -4.15
CA ILE A 57 22.87 5.33 -5.03
C ILE A 57 24.31 5.29 -4.51
N ASN A 58 24.88 4.09 -4.40
CA ASN A 58 26.24 3.82 -3.87
C ASN A 58 26.44 4.20 -2.39
N GLU A 59 25.39 4.56 -1.66
CA GLU A 59 25.49 4.74 -0.21
C GLU A 59 25.67 3.36 0.45
N LYS A 60 26.64 3.27 1.35
CA LYS A 60 26.84 2.07 2.15
C LYS A 60 25.92 2.07 3.36
N VAL A 61 25.40 0.90 3.69
CA VAL A 61 24.43 0.73 4.77
C VAL A 61 24.83 -0.40 5.71
N ASP A 62 24.60 -0.21 7.02
CA ASP A 62 24.69 -1.30 7.98
C ASP A 62 23.46 -2.21 7.83
N TYR A 63 23.64 -3.52 7.84
CA TYR A 63 22.56 -4.46 7.54
C TYR A 63 21.32 -4.30 8.43
N ASP A 64 21.53 -3.94 9.70
CA ASP A 64 20.49 -3.77 10.72
C ASP A 64 19.67 -2.47 10.56
N LYS A 65 20.14 -1.55 9.72
CA LYS A 65 19.45 -0.31 9.36
C LYS A 65 18.71 -0.39 8.02
N LEU A 66 18.98 -1.41 7.21
CA LEU A 66 18.33 -1.55 5.91
C LEU A 66 16.86 -1.94 6.08
N ILE A 67 15.97 -1.17 5.44
CA ILE A 67 14.57 -1.52 5.26
C ILE A 67 14.27 -1.58 3.76
N ILE A 68 13.68 -2.67 3.28
CA ILE A 68 13.12 -2.75 1.93
C ILE A 68 11.60 -2.57 2.07
N ARG A 69 11.07 -1.50 1.48
CA ARG A 69 9.62 -1.25 1.43
C ARG A 69 9.05 -1.79 0.13
N LEU A 70 8.11 -2.72 0.25
CA LEU A 70 7.32 -3.20 -0.86
C LEU A 70 6.01 -2.42 -0.93
N LYS A 71 5.71 -1.83 -2.09
CA LYS A 71 4.51 -1.05 -2.32
C LYS A 71 3.71 -1.65 -3.48
N PRO A 72 2.53 -2.22 -3.22
CA PRO A 72 1.64 -2.67 -4.28
C PRO A 72 1.17 -1.47 -5.14
N SER A 73 1.17 -1.65 -6.45
CA SER A 73 0.44 -0.80 -7.37
C SER A 73 -1.02 -1.26 -7.40
N MET A 74 -1.96 -0.31 -7.31
CA MET A 74 -3.37 -0.61 -7.12
C MET A 74 -4.22 0.01 -8.23
N THR A 75 -5.26 -0.71 -8.63
CA THR A 75 -6.32 -0.21 -9.52
C THR A 75 -7.67 -0.37 -8.85
N TYR A 76 -8.55 0.61 -9.04
CA TYR A 76 -9.86 0.65 -8.41
C TYR A 76 -10.95 0.49 -9.48
N TYR A 77 -11.87 -0.44 -9.28
CA TYR A 77 -12.97 -0.69 -10.21
C TYR A 77 -14.29 -0.18 -9.62
N GLY A 78 -14.86 0.85 -10.24
CA GLY A 78 -16.14 1.44 -9.85
C GLY A 78 -17.15 1.35 -10.98
N GLU A 79 -18.40 1.02 -10.64
CA GLU A 79 -19.50 1.09 -11.59
C GLU A 79 -20.16 2.46 -11.50
N ARG A 80 -20.08 3.24 -12.58
CA ARG A 80 -20.75 4.54 -12.64
C ARG A 80 -22.25 4.34 -12.81
N ARG A 81 -23.01 4.47 -11.72
CA ARG A 81 -24.47 4.55 -11.82
C ARG A 81 -24.87 5.86 -12.50
N LYS A 82 -25.40 5.78 -13.73
CA LYS A 82 -25.99 6.94 -14.41
C LYS A 82 -27.21 7.41 -13.60
N SER A 83 -27.07 8.50 -12.84
CA SER A 83 -28.25 9.19 -12.31
C SER A 83 -29.03 9.80 -13.48
N ARG A 84 -30.28 9.37 -13.65
CA ARG A 84 -31.19 9.97 -14.64
C ARG A 84 -31.82 11.21 -14.02
N GLY A 85 -31.07 12.30 -13.94
CA GLY A 85 -31.56 13.62 -13.55
C GLY A 85 -31.71 14.53 -14.77
N PHE A 86 -32.93 14.95 -15.09
CA PHE A 86 -33.16 16.01 -16.08
C PHE A 86 -33.11 17.36 -15.35
N SER A 87 -32.14 18.23 -15.64
CA SER A 87 -32.02 19.57 -15.04
C SER A 87 -31.95 20.64 -16.12
N PHE A 88 -32.79 21.69 -15.98
CA PHE A 88 -32.85 22.85 -16.87
C PHE A 88 -32.01 24.05 -16.37
N VAL A 89 -31.26 23.89 -15.28
CA VAL A 89 -30.38 24.94 -14.72
C VAL A 89 -29.05 24.33 -14.26
N ASN A 90 -27.95 24.85 -14.82
CA ASN A 90 -26.58 24.55 -14.41
C ASN A 90 -26.35 25.08 -12.99
N SER A 91 -26.54 24.21 -12.00
CA SER A 91 -26.25 24.50 -10.61
C SER A 91 -25.02 23.70 -10.22
N ALA A 92 -23.87 24.38 -10.11
CA ALA A 92 -22.63 23.80 -9.63
C ALA A 92 -22.68 23.76 -8.09
N TYR A 93 -23.20 22.67 -7.53
CA TYR A 93 -23.09 22.40 -6.10
C TYR A 93 -21.81 21.61 -5.82
N ALA A 94 -20.95 22.12 -4.94
CA ALA A 94 -19.82 21.37 -4.41
C ALA A 94 -20.33 20.43 -3.29
N CYS A 95 -20.89 19.27 -3.65
CA CYS A 95 -21.14 18.21 -2.66
C CYS A 95 -19.79 17.71 -2.13
N LYS A 96 -19.56 17.81 -0.82
CA LYS A 96 -18.43 17.15 -0.14
C LYS A 96 -18.92 15.75 0.25
N CYS A 97 -18.70 14.76 -0.61
CA CYS A 97 -19.05 13.37 -0.30
C CYS A 97 -18.22 12.91 0.91
N SER A 98 -18.91 12.46 1.96
CA SER A 98 -18.32 12.12 3.26
C SER A 98 -17.91 10.65 3.37
N GLU A 99 -18.17 9.82 2.35
CA GLU A 99 -18.03 8.36 2.47
C GLU A 99 -17.04 7.80 1.45
N GLY A 100 -15.87 7.39 1.97
CA GLY A 100 -14.93 6.48 1.31
C GLY A 100 -13.93 7.14 0.35
N TYR A 101 -12.64 7.07 0.68
CA TYR A 101 -11.62 7.08 -0.38
C TYR A 101 -11.74 5.77 -1.18
N PRO A 102 -11.50 5.74 -2.51
CA PRO A 102 -11.50 4.50 -3.27
C PRO A 102 -10.64 3.42 -2.62
N GLY A 103 -11.15 2.19 -2.56
CA GLY A 103 -10.48 1.03 -1.98
C GLY A 103 -10.37 1.02 -0.46
N TRP A 104 -11.20 1.79 0.26
CA TRP A 104 -11.20 1.84 1.72
C TRP A 104 -11.45 0.48 2.40
N MET A 105 -12.07 -0.49 1.70
CA MET A 105 -12.24 -1.86 2.20
C MET A 105 -11.02 -2.77 1.95
N GLY A 106 -9.95 -2.24 1.35
CA GLY A 106 -8.76 -3.03 1.04
C GLY A 106 -8.87 -3.83 -0.27
N SER A 107 -7.96 -4.77 -0.45
CA SER A 107 -8.07 -5.80 -1.49
C SER A 107 -8.86 -7.00 -0.98
N LYS A 108 -9.52 -7.72 -1.89
CA LYS A 108 -10.24 -8.97 -1.59
C LYS A 108 -9.30 -10.17 -1.50
N GLU A 109 -8.06 -9.98 -1.92
CA GLU A 109 -7.02 -10.95 -2.06
C GLU A 109 -6.12 -10.90 -0.82
N GLN A 110 -5.51 -12.03 -0.53
CA GLN A 110 -4.58 -12.16 0.58
C GLN A 110 -3.18 -12.41 0.04
N LEU A 111 -2.19 -11.93 0.79
CA LEU A 111 -0.81 -12.28 0.52
C LEU A 111 -0.58 -13.75 0.89
N SER A 112 -0.14 -14.53 -0.08
CA SER A 112 0.06 -15.98 0.07
C SER A 112 1.53 -16.38 0.14
N GLU A 113 2.41 -15.63 -0.51
CA GLU A 113 3.83 -15.96 -0.58
C GLU A 113 4.68 -14.70 -0.73
N ILE A 114 5.78 -14.66 0.01
CA ILE A 114 6.92 -13.79 -0.27
C ILE A 114 8.15 -14.70 -0.36
N LYS A 115 8.93 -14.58 -1.42
CA LYS A 115 10.24 -15.23 -1.54
C LYS A 115 11.29 -14.22 -1.89
N ILE A 116 12.41 -14.24 -1.17
CA ILE A 116 13.49 -13.28 -1.33
C ILE A 116 14.73 -14.02 -1.82
N TYR A 117 15.34 -13.47 -2.86
CA TYR A 117 16.58 -13.97 -3.48
C TYR A 117 17.57 -12.83 -3.61
N SER A 118 18.84 -13.15 -3.87
CA SER A 118 19.85 -12.15 -4.20
C SER A 118 20.60 -12.51 -5.48
N ASP A 119 21.07 -11.51 -6.23
CA ASP A 119 21.93 -11.76 -7.39
C ASP A 119 23.31 -12.35 -7.04
N THR A 120 23.71 -12.31 -5.77
CA THR A 120 24.97 -12.87 -5.27
C THR A 120 24.76 -13.78 -4.05
N ALA A 121 25.77 -14.59 -3.71
CA ALA A 121 25.72 -15.46 -2.56
C ALA A 121 25.70 -14.65 -1.25
N PHE A 122 24.69 -14.89 -0.41
CA PHE A 122 24.52 -14.19 0.87
C PHE A 122 25.56 -14.63 1.92
N ASN A 123 25.98 -15.90 1.89
CA ASN A 123 26.99 -16.47 2.79
C ASN A 123 28.04 -17.27 2.01
N PRO A 124 29.25 -17.48 2.57
CA PRO A 124 30.24 -18.38 2.00
C PRO A 124 29.67 -19.78 1.82
N GLY A 125 29.66 -20.28 0.58
CA GLY A 125 29.12 -21.60 0.23
C GLY A 125 27.64 -21.62 -0.19
N GLY A 126 26.94 -20.48 -0.14
CA GLY A 126 25.61 -20.34 -0.74
C GLY A 126 25.66 -20.01 -2.23
N HIS A 127 24.50 -20.03 -2.88
CA HIS A 127 24.29 -19.63 -4.28
C HIS A 127 23.36 -18.41 -4.36
N SER A 128 23.43 -17.66 -5.47
CA SER A 128 22.53 -16.51 -5.71
C SER A 128 21.06 -16.92 -5.78
N SER A 129 20.76 -18.14 -6.24
CA SER A 129 19.38 -18.65 -6.29
C SER A 129 18.82 -19.14 -4.94
N ASP A 130 19.59 -19.07 -3.86
CA ASP A 130 19.13 -19.56 -2.56
C ASP A 130 18.00 -18.71 -2.00
N LEU A 131 17.01 -19.37 -1.39
CA LEU A 131 15.91 -18.68 -0.73
C LEU A 131 16.40 -18.03 0.57
N LEU A 132 16.24 -16.71 0.69
CA LEU A 132 16.78 -15.92 1.79
C LEU A 132 15.76 -15.58 2.88
N ASN A 133 14.52 -16.06 2.81
CA ASN A 133 13.46 -15.71 3.77
C ASN A 133 13.89 -15.83 5.24
N GLN A 134 14.68 -16.85 5.59
CA GLN A 134 15.18 -17.05 6.95
C GLN A 134 16.07 -15.92 7.48
N TYR A 135 16.63 -15.09 6.60
CA TYR A 135 17.44 -13.92 6.93
C TYR A 135 16.64 -12.61 6.96
N PHE A 136 15.33 -12.66 6.69
CA PHE A 136 14.46 -11.50 6.66
C PHE A 136 13.31 -11.61 7.65
N GLU A 137 12.93 -10.48 8.22
CA GLU A 137 11.68 -10.27 8.94
C GLU A 137 10.77 -9.35 8.14
N ILE A 138 9.47 -9.43 8.43
CA ILE A 138 8.44 -8.65 7.77
C ILE A 138 7.59 -7.89 8.78
N ALA A 139 7.25 -6.65 8.47
CA ALA A 139 6.24 -5.88 9.18
C ALA A 139 5.17 -5.40 8.19
N ASP A 140 3.92 -5.53 8.59
CA ASP A 140 2.76 -4.96 7.91
C ASP A 140 2.45 -3.60 8.56
N MET A 141 2.27 -2.57 7.72
CA MET A 141 1.93 -1.21 8.17
C MET A 141 0.43 -0.99 8.43
N THR A 142 -0.39 -2.05 8.52
CA THR A 142 -1.79 -1.96 8.93
C THR A 142 -1.94 -2.01 10.47
N GLY A 143 -2.76 -1.10 11.03
CA GLY A 143 -3.17 -1.14 12.44
C GLY A 143 -2.06 -0.89 13.49
N ASP A 144 -2.23 -1.48 14.67
CA ASP A 144 -1.37 -1.30 15.87
C ASP A 144 0.00 -2.02 15.79
N THR A 145 0.30 -2.68 14.67
CA THR A 145 1.52 -3.49 14.49
C THR A 145 2.62 -2.80 13.69
N TYR A 146 2.50 -1.49 13.46
CA TYR A 146 3.38 -0.68 12.63
C TYR A 146 4.90 -0.88 12.89
N ASP A 147 5.27 -1.16 14.14
CA ASP A 147 6.66 -1.35 14.58
C ASP A 147 7.04 -2.81 14.89
N LYS A 148 6.13 -3.76 14.68
CA LYS A 148 6.37 -5.17 14.99
C LYS A 148 6.79 -5.94 13.75
N PHE A 149 8.01 -6.47 13.81
CA PHE A 149 8.55 -7.39 12.83
C PHE A 149 8.26 -8.84 13.24
N PHE A 150 7.90 -9.65 12.26
CA PHE A 150 7.56 -11.06 12.39
C PHE A 150 8.41 -11.90 11.44
N ASP A 151 8.54 -13.19 11.73
CA ASP A 151 9.05 -14.14 10.75
C ASP A 151 8.07 -14.22 9.56
N ILE A 152 8.61 -14.30 8.33
CA ILE A 152 7.81 -14.24 7.10
C ILE A 152 6.76 -15.35 7.10
N ASP A 153 7.17 -16.58 7.37
CA ASP A 153 6.28 -17.74 7.35
C ASP A 153 5.20 -17.64 8.44
N ALA A 154 5.54 -17.06 9.59
CA ALA A 154 4.58 -16.84 10.68
C ALA A 154 3.50 -15.82 10.30
N LEU A 155 3.89 -14.72 9.65
CA LEU A 155 2.93 -13.74 9.14
C LEU A 155 2.05 -14.36 8.04
N LEU A 156 2.63 -15.05 7.06
CA LEU A 156 1.90 -15.67 5.95
C LEU A 156 0.89 -16.72 6.43
N ALA A 157 1.18 -17.44 7.52
CA ALA A 157 0.24 -18.38 8.13
C ALA A 157 -1.06 -17.72 8.63
N THR A 158 -1.03 -16.42 8.95
CA THR A 158 -2.23 -15.65 9.33
C THR A 158 -3.11 -15.25 8.15
N LYS A 159 -2.65 -15.47 6.91
CA LYS A 159 -3.30 -15.05 5.66
C LYS A 159 -3.61 -13.55 5.68
N PRO A 160 -2.58 -12.69 5.79
CA PRO A 160 -2.78 -11.27 5.93
C PRO A 160 -3.43 -10.70 4.67
N LEU A 161 -4.31 -9.71 4.86
CA LEU A 161 -4.78 -8.87 3.77
C LEU A 161 -3.59 -8.09 3.17
N ILE A 162 -3.74 -7.65 1.93
CA ILE A 162 -2.71 -6.83 1.31
C ILE A 162 -2.62 -5.48 2.01
N SER A 163 -1.42 -5.14 2.44
CA SER A 163 -1.08 -3.84 3.01
C SER A 163 -0.65 -2.87 1.92
N LEU A 164 -0.92 -1.57 2.13
CA LEU A 164 -0.44 -0.51 1.24
C LEU A 164 1.09 -0.39 1.24
N SER A 165 1.75 -0.91 2.28
CA SER A 165 3.21 -0.93 2.38
C SER A 165 3.66 -2.03 3.34
N ILE A 166 4.58 -2.87 2.87
CA ILE A 166 5.20 -3.94 3.64
C ILE A 166 6.66 -3.58 3.85
N ARG A 167 7.18 -3.76 5.06
CA ARG A 167 8.59 -3.52 5.39
C ARG A 167 9.29 -4.85 5.56
N LEU A 168 10.41 -5.03 4.89
CA LEU A 168 11.32 -6.16 5.10
C LEU A 168 12.62 -5.64 5.73
N ARG A 169 13.14 -6.36 6.73
CA ARG A 169 14.41 -6.05 7.40
C ARG A 169 15.29 -7.31 7.47
N LEU A 170 16.60 -7.14 7.38
CA LEU A 170 17.55 -8.24 7.61
C LEU A 170 17.69 -8.58 9.10
N LYS A 171 17.74 -9.89 9.39
CA LYS A 171 18.08 -10.48 10.69
C LYS A 171 19.58 -10.66 10.89
N ALA A 172 20.32 -10.79 9.79
CA ALA A 172 21.74 -11.11 9.80
C ALA A 172 22.50 -10.34 8.71
N LYS A 173 23.77 -10.06 8.97
CA LYS A 173 24.68 -9.45 8.01
C LYS A 173 25.02 -10.47 6.90
N PRO A 174 25.05 -10.06 5.62
CA PRO A 174 25.64 -10.90 4.58
C PRO A 174 27.12 -11.15 4.87
N THR A 175 27.55 -12.40 4.74
CA THR A 175 28.96 -12.80 4.98
C THR A 175 29.67 -13.22 3.70
N GLY A 176 28.95 -13.36 2.58
CA GLY A 176 29.49 -13.64 1.25
C GLY A 176 29.91 -12.35 0.53
N SER A 177 29.06 -11.88 -0.38
CA SER A 177 29.23 -10.57 -1.03
C SER A 177 28.87 -9.42 -0.09
N LEU A 178 29.38 -8.22 -0.37
CA LEU A 178 28.88 -6.97 0.25
C LEU A 178 27.92 -6.22 -0.68
N ASN A 179 27.85 -6.61 -1.95
CA ASN A 179 26.99 -6.01 -2.97
C ASN A 179 25.86 -6.97 -3.30
N HIS A 180 24.63 -6.49 -3.16
CA HIS A 180 23.42 -7.28 -3.39
C HIS A 180 22.35 -6.47 -4.10
N LYS A 181 21.69 -7.09 -5.07
CA LYS A 181 20.32 -6.75 -5.47
C LYS A 181 19.42 -7.86 -4.99
N PHE A 182 18.35 -7.49 -4.29
CA PHE A 182 17.36 -8.46 -3.84
C PHE A 182 16.21 -8.52 -4.84
N THR A 183 15.83 -9.73 -5.22
CA THR A 183 14.63 -10.00 -6.01
C THR A 183 13.58 -10.59 -5.08
N ILE A 184 12.42 -9.94 -5.02
CA ILE A 184 11.30 -10.31 -4.17
C ILE A 184 10.18 -10.80 -5.09
N HIS A 185 9.81 -12.05 -4.91
CA HIS A 185 8.61 -12.65 -5.48
C HIS A 185 7.45 -12.48 -4.51
N TYR A 186 6.31 -12.02 -5.02
CA TYR A 186 5.13 -11.67 -4.25
C TYR A 186 3.91 -12.32 -4.90
N LYS A 187 3.23 -13.22 -4.18
CA LYS A 187 2.10 -13.99 -4.73
C LYS A 187 0.84 -13.82 -3.92
N LEU A 188 -0.28 -13.68 -4.62
CA LEU A 188 -1.62 -13.57 -4.03
C LEU A 188 -2.37 -14.90 -4.04
N THR A 189 -3.38 -15.02 -3.19
CA THR A 189 -4.22 -16.22 -3.07
C THR A 189 -5.02 -16.54 -4.33
N ASN A 190 -5.28 -15.55 -5.20
CA ASN A 190 -5.92 -15.74 -6.50
C ASN A 190 -4.95 -16.29 -7.58
N GLY A 191 -3.67 -16.48 -7.24
CA GLY A 191 -2.64 -16.99 -8.14
C GLY A 191 -1.83 -15.93 -8.87
N GLU A 192 -2.19 -14.65 -8.75
CA GLU A 192 -1.40 -13.55 -9.30
C GLU A 192 -0.03 -13.49 -8.66
N PHE A 193 0.97 -13.14 -9.47
CA PHE A 193 2.36 -13.18 -9.12
C PHE A 193 3.08 -11.94 -9.66
N TYR A 194 3.85 -11.30 -8.80
CA TYR A 194 4.59 -10.09 -9.11
C TYR A 194 6.02 -10.21 -8.61
N THR A 195 6.92 -9.50 -9.26
CA THR A 195 8.33 -9.45 -8.89
C THR A 195 8.77 -8.00 -8.77
N ALA A 196 9.49 -7.69 -7.70
CA ALA A 196 10.24 -6.44 -7.57
C ALA A 196 11.71 -6.74 -7.31
N THR A 197 12.58 -5.86 -7.82
CA THR A 197 14.02 -5.94 -7.60
C THR A 197 14.48 -4.62 -7.02
N THR A 198 15.30 -4.66 -5.97
CA THR A 198 15.87 -3.46 -5.36
C THR A 198 16.93 -2.83 -6.29
N GLN A 199 17.29 -1.58 -6.00
CA GLN A 199 18.59 -1.08 -6.44
C GLN A 199 19.74 -1.90 -5.83
N GLU A 200 20.97 -1.70 -6.31
CA GLU A 200 22.15 -2.28 -5.68
C GLU A 200 22.32 -1.72 -4.27
N ILE A 201 22.52 -2.62 -3.31
CA ILE A 201 22.76 -2.33 -1.90
C ILE A 201 24.19 -2.73 -1.59
N ILE A 202 24.93 -1.81 -0.98
CA ILE A 202 26.31 -2.02 -0.59
C ILE A 202 26.36 -2.02 0.93
N PHE A 203 26.77 -3.13 1.53
CA PHE A 203 26.89 -3.26 2.98
C PHE A 203 28.27 -2.81 3.48
N ASN A 204 28.30 -2.25 4.70
CA ASN A 204 29.54 -2.04 5.48
C ASN A 204 30.07 -3.36 6.04
#